data_AF-A0A2V6BHA8-F1
#
_entry.id   AF-A0A2V6BHA8-F1
#
_cell.length_a   1.000
_cell.length_b   1.000
_cell.length_c   1.000
_cell.angle_alpha   90.00
_cell.angle_beta   90.00
_cell.angle_gamma   90.00
#
_symmetry.space_group_name_H-M   'P 1'
#
loop_
_entity.id
_entity.type
_entity.pdbx_description
1 polymer ?
#
loop_
_entity_poly.entity_id
_entity_poly.type
_entity_poly.pdbx_seq_one_letter_code
_entity_poly.pdbx_strand_id
1 'polypeptide(L)'
;MSARWLIILGLLAIATVASAFSWNDDSHYVSLGQRNGYYIVQPDSHLFRQLGLYEAPWIDTADPLRHGYGADSLAFRFNHNGILITPPAYIAQSLPYDFYMRRIGSLTVGRATTRDVETMFGRGHSRANRPDGFMWYYALPVYNPFEERGGHR
;
A
#
# COMPACT_ATOMS: atom_id res chain seq x y z
N MET A 1 50.18 2.73 -18.21
CA MET A 1 49.02 3.13 -17.37
C MET A 1 49.12 2.37 -16.06
N SER A 2 49.17 3.07 -14.93
CA SER A 2 49.43 2.43 -13.62
C SER A 2 48.17 1.74 -13.08
N ALA A 3 48.35 0.60 -12.41
CA ALA A 3 47.25 -0.21 -11.85
C ALA A 3 46.29 0.57 -10.94
N ARG A 4 46.73 1.72 -10.39
CA ARG A 4 45.92 2.62 -9.56
C ARG A 4 44.76 3.27 -10.33
N TRP A 5 44.88 3.48 -11.64
CA TRP A 5 43.81 4.05 -12.47
C TRP A 5 42.67 3.06 -12.77
N LEU A 6 42.99 1.77 -12.91
CA LEU A 6 42.00 0.72 -13.14
C LEU A 6 41.14 0.43 -11.89
N ILE A 7 41.73 0.56 -10.69
CA ILE A 7 41.02 0.38 -9.42
C ILE A 7 40.03 1.51 -9.16
N ILE A 8 40.40 2.76 -9.48
CA ILE A 8 39.52 3.93 -9.33
C ILE A 8 38.33 3.84 -10.30
N LEU A 9 38.56 3.42 -11.55
CA LEU A 9 37.49 3.19 -12.53
C LEU A 9 36.56 2.03 -12.13
N GLY A 10 37.11 0.96 -11.52
CA GLY A 10 36.31 -0.15 -10.99
C GLY A 10 35.42 0.27 -9.80
N LEU A 11 35.94 1.07 -8.86
CA LEU A 11 35.16 1.60 -7.74
C LEU A 11 34.10 2.63 -8.20
N LEU A 12 34.41 3.44 -9.22
CA LEU A 12 33.47 4.39 -9.79
C LEU A 12 32.32 3.68 -10.53
N ALA A 13 32.58 2.55 -11.18
CA ALA A 13 31.56 1.74 -11.85
C ALA A 13 30.63 1.00 -10.86
N ILE A 14 31.12 0.62 -9.68
CA ILE A 14 30.28 0.01 -8.64
C ILE A 14 29.42 1.07 -7.94
N ALA A 15 29.91 2.31 -7.80
CA ALA A 15 29.14 3.41 -7.23
C ALA A 15 28.01 3.91 -8.15
N THR A 16 28.10 3.70 -9.48
CA THR A 16 27.08 4.16 -10.44
C THR A 16 26.01 3.12 -10.77
N VAL A 17 26.22 1.83 -10.47
CA VAL A 17 25.18 0.79 -10.62
C VAL A 17 24.35 0.65 -9.33
N ALA A 18 24.82 1.24 -8.23
CA ALA A 18 24.06 1.41 -7.00
C ALA A 18 23.26 2.73 -6.98
N SER A 19 22.84 3.28 -8.13
CA SER A 19 21.52 3.92 -8.16
C SER A 19 20.53 2.80 -7.90
N ALA A 20 20.35 2.50 -6.62
CA ALA A 20 19.25 1.73 -6.11
C ALA A 20 18.03 2.14 -6.92
N PHE A 21 17.29 1.15 -7.41
CA PHE A 21 15.89 1.29 -7.78
C PHE A 21 15.16 1.85 -6.54
N SER A 22 15.33 3.14 -6.27
CA SER A 22 14.44 3.92 -5.45
C SER A 22 13.20 4.02 -6.32
N TRP A 23 12.37 2.98 -6.28
CA TRP A 23 10.96 3.15 -6.58
C TRP A 23 10.54 4.40 -5.83
N ASN A 24 10.15 5.45 -6.56
CA ASN A 24 9.76 6.70 -5.93
C ASN A 24 8.57 6.35 -5.04
N ASP A 25 8.76 6.47 -3.73
CA ASP A 25 7.71 6.19 -2.76
C ASP A 25 6.63 7.26 -2.92
N ASP A 26 5.62 6.95 -3.72
CA ASP A 26 4.48 7.84 -3.97
C ASP A 26 3.42 7.70 -2.86
N SER A 27 3.76 7.11 -1.71
CA SER A 27 2.85 7.03 -0.58
C SER A 27 2.60 8.42 0.01
N HIS A 28 1.34 8.81 0.13
CA HIS A 28 0.98 10.14 0.63
C HIS A 28 -0.42 10.15 1.26
N TYR A 29 -0.70 11.23 1.99
CA TYR A 29 -2.05 11.52 2.48
C TYR A 29 -2.82 12.39 1.48
N VAL A 30 -4.07 12.02 1.22
CA VAL A 30 -5.02 12.81 0.43
C VAL A 30 -6.02 13.45 1.39
N SER A 31 -5.97 14.77 1.51
CA SER A 31 -6.91 15.56 2.32
C SER A 31 -8.15 15.92 1.50
N LEU A 32 -9.35 15.61 2.03
CA LEU A 32 -10.64 15.94 1.41
C LEU A 32 -11.50 16.86 2.29
N GLY A 33 -10.98 17.25 3.46
CA GLY A 33 -11.67 18.08 4.44
C GLY A 33 -11.08 17.89 5.84
N GLN A 34 -11.68 18.53 6.85
CA GLN A 34 -11.12 18.50 8.21
C GLN A 34 -11.08 17.09 8.83
N ARG A 35 -12.00 16.20 8.42
CA ARG A 35 -12.14 14.83 8.95
C ARG A 35 -12.28 13.77 7.87
N ASN A 36 -12.04 14.15 6.62
CA ASN A 36 -12.18 13.30 5.45
C ASN A 36 -10.84 13.27 4.72
N GLY A 37 -10.44 12.08 4.33
CA GLY A 37 -9.17 11.83 3.66
C GLY A 37 -8.76 10.38 3.83
N TYR A 38 -7.70 10.00 3.14
CA TYR A 38 -7.17 8.64 3.14
C TYR A 38 -5.70 8.67 2.77
N TYR A 39 -5.01 7.57 3.05
CA TYR A 39 -3.64 7.36 2.60
C TYR A 39 -3.64 6.51 1.33
N ILE A 40 -2.82 6.89 0.35
CA ILE A 40 -2.35 5.98 -0.69
C ILE A 40 -0.99 5.48 -0.22
N VAL A 41 -0.80 4.17 -0.21
CA VAL A 41 0.37 3.54 0.40
C VAL A 41 0.91 2.48 -0.54
N GLN A 42 2.18 2.58 -0.91
CA GLN A 42 2.86 1.48 -1.59
C GLN A 42 3.24 0.40 -0.56
N PRO A 43 3.20 -0.89 -0.93
CA PRO A 43 3.79 -1.94 -0.13
C PRO A 43 5.23 -1.60 0.29
N ASP A 44 5.59 -1.92 1.54
CA ASP A 44 6.93 -1.70 2.10
C ASP A 44 7.45 -0.25 2.11
N SER A 45 6.57 0.73 1.89
CA SER A 45 6.93 2.14 2.00
C SER A 45 7.23 2.57 3.44
N HIS A 46 7.79 3.77 3.61
CA HIS A 46 7.98 4.31 4.97
C HIS A 46 6.62 4.53 5.66
N LEU A 47 5.64 5.05 4.91
CA LEU A 47 4.29 5.28 5.41
C LEU A 47 3.58 3.97 5.78
N PHE A 48 3.79 2.89 5.03
CA PHE A 48 3.26 1.55 5.34
C PHE A 48 3.69 1.10 6.75
N ARG A 49 4.98 1.27 7.07
CA ARG A 49 5.54 0.95 8.38
C ARG A 49 4.99 1.85 9.48
N GLN A 50 4.95 3.17 9.23
CA GLN A 50 4.44 4.14 10.20
C GLN A 50 2.97 3.90 10.57
N LEU A 51 2.16 3.48 9.62
CA LEU A 51 0.75 3.17 9.82
C LEU A 51 0.53 1.76 10.41
N GLY A 52 1.56 0.93 10.51
CA GLY A 52 1.49 -0.41 11.09
C GLY A 52 0.60 -1.36 10.27
N LEU A 53 0.81 -1.39 8.95
CA LEU A 53 -0.02 -2.12 7.99
C LEU A 53 0.46 -3.54 7.67
N TYR A 54 1.36 -4.10 8.48
CA TYR A 54 2.04 -5.38 8.22
C TYR A 54 1.12 -6.59 8.02
N GLU A 55 -0.07 -6.59 8.61
CA GLU A 55 -1.05 -7.67 8.49
C GLU A 55 -2.02 -7.49 7.31
N ALA A 56 -1.82 -6.48 6.47
CA ALA A 56 -2.65 -6.26 5.30
C ALA A 56 -2.44 -7.36 4.25
N PRO A 57 -3.52 -7.99 3.75
CA PRO A 57 -3.45 -9.06 2.76
C PRO A 57 -3.29 -8.49 1.34
N TRP A 58 -2.12 -7.96 1.03
CA TRP A 58 -1.73 -7.60 -0.33
C TRP A 58 -0.86 -8.69 -0.96
N ILE A 59 -0.82 -8.75 -2.28
CA ILE A 59 -0.12 -9.81 -3.02
C ILE A 59 0.53 -9.23 -4.26
N ASP A 60 1.86 -9.33 -4.39
CA ASP A 60 2.62 -8.82 -5.53
C ASP A 60 2.12 -9.30 -6.90
N THR A 61 1.77 -8.37 -7.79
CA THR A 61 1.47 -8.67 -9.20
C THR A 61 2.71 -9.05 -9.99
N ALA A 62 3.89 -8.59 -9.56
CA ALA A 62 5.18 -8.91 -10.20
C ALA A 62 5.71 -10.30 -9.80
N ASP A 63 5.03 -11.02 -8.90
CA ASP A 63 5.33 -12.42 -8.59
C ASP A 63 5.22 -13.26 -9.88
N PRO A 64 6.32 -13.87 -10.37
CA PRO A 64 6.32 -14.63 -11.62
C PRO A 64 5.35 -15.82 -11.61
N LEU A 65 5.01 -16.35 -10.43
CA LEU A 65 4.07 -17.45 -10.27
C LEU A 65 2.61 -17.03 -10.39
N ARG A 66 2.35 -15.71 -10.41
CA ARG A 66 1.00 -15.16 -10.40
C ARG A 66 0.61 -14.51 -11.71
N HIS A 67 1.50 -14.44 -12.70
CA HIS A 67 1.19 -13.99 -14.06
C HIS A 67 0.43 -12.66 -14.11
N GLY A 68 0.85 -11.68 -13.29
CA GLY A 68 0.21 -10.37 -13.21
C GLY A 68 -1.03 -10.29 -12.31
N TYR A 69 -1.49 -11.40 -11.72
CA TYR A 69 -2.55 -11.38 -10.72
C TYR A 69 -1.99 -11.06 -9.34
N GLY A 70 -2.66 -10.16 -8.63
CA GLY A 70 -2.26 -9.73 -7.31
C GLY A 70 -3.46 -9.33 -6.46
N ALA A 71 -3.15 -8.66 -5.37
CA ALA A 71 -4.17 -8.09 -4.50
C ALA A 71 -3.66 -6.78 -3.92
N ASP A 72 -4.43 -5.73 -4.16
CA ASP A 72 -4.38 -4.50 -3.39
C ASP A 72 -5.06 -4.73 -2.02
N SER A 73 -4.90 -3.80 -1.08
CA SER A 73 -5.60 -3.88 0.20
C SER A 73 -6.15 -2.54 0.69
N LEU A 74 -7.36 -2.56 1.24
CA LEU A 74 -7.85 -1.46 2.08
C LEU A 74 -7.61 -1.78 3.55
N ALA A 75 -7.30 -0.77 4.34
CA ALA A 75 -7.12 -0.88 5.79
C ALA A 75 -7.92 0.20 6.52
N PHE A 76 -8.63 -0.22 7.57
CA PHE A 76 -9.49 0.64 8.39
C PHE A 76 -9.20 0.40 9.86
N ARG A 77 -8.82 1.46 10.60
CA ARG A 77 -8.58 1.37 12.05
C ARG A 77 -9.81 1.84 12.81
N PHE A 78 -10.37 0.93 13.59
CA PHE A 78 -11.50 1.21 14.47
C PHE A 78 -11.07 1.16 15.93
N ASN A 79 -11.74 1.94 16.76
CA ASN A 79 -11.67 1.74 18.20
C ASN A 79 -12.49 0.52 18.65
N HIS A 80 -12.44 0.20 19.95
CA HIS A 80 -13.23 -0.89 20.54
C HIS A 80 -14.75 -0.76 20.33
N ASN A 81 -15.27 0.45 20.09
CA ASN A 81 -16.68 0.71 19.81
C ASN A 81 -17.02 0.62 18.31
N GLY A 82 -16.06 0.26 17.46
CA GLY A 82 -16.27 0.14 16.02
C GLY A 82 -16.34 1.49 15.29
N ILE A 83 -15.82 2.58 15.88
CA ILE A 83 -15.75 3.90 15.23
C ILE A 83 -14.39 4.06 14.57
N LEU A 84 -14.37 4.54 13.32
CA LEU A 84 -13.16 4.80 12.54
C LEU A 84 -12.35 5.93 13.21
N ILE A 85 -11.14 5.65 13.66
CA ILE A 85 -10.32 6.58 14.45
C ILE A 85 -9.12 7.16 13.72
N THR A 86 -8.76 6.60 12.55
CA THR A 86 -7.75 7.16 11.66
C THR A 86 -8.28 7.21 10.23
N PRO A 87 -7.70 8.05 9.36
CA PRO A 87 -7.99 7.96 7.93
C PRO A 87 -7.74 6.52 7.41
N PRO A 88 -8.58 6.00 6.51
CA PRO A 88 -8.34 4.72 5.86
C PRO A 88 -7.05 4.74 5.04
N ALA A 89 -6.47 3.56 4.79
CA ALA A 89 -5.35 3.41 3.88
C ALA A 89 -5.73 2.50 2.71
N TYR A 90 -5.36 2.92 1.51
CA TYR A 90 -5.37 2.09 0.30
C TYR A 90 -3.91 1.72 0.01
N ILE A 91 -3.58 0.47 0.29
CA ILE A 91 -2.33 -0.17 -0.09
C ILE A 91 -2.45 -0.60 -1.56
N ALA A 92 -1.80 0.13 -2.44
CA ALA A 92 -1.88 -0.06 -3.88
C ALA A 92 -0.51 -0.43 -4.45
N GLN A 93 -0.49 -1.46 -5.28
CA GLN A 93 0.74 -1.94 -5.92
C GLN A 93 1.07 -1.17 -7.20
N SER A 94 0.06 -0.47 -7.72
CA SER A 94 0.15 0.37 -8.90
C SER A 94 -0.79 1.58 -8.72
N LEU A 95 -1.39 2.07 -9.80
CA LEU A 95 -2.36 3.15 -9.75
C LEU A 95 -3.63 2.69 -8.99
N PRO A 96 -3.98 3.33 -7.86
CA PRO A 96 -5.18 2.97 -7.12
C PRO A 96 -6.45 3.24 -7.95
N TYR A 97 -7.46 2.39 -7.79
CA TYR A 97 -8.73 2.57 -8.49
C TYR A 97 -9.58 3.67 -7.86
N ASP A 98 -10.00 4.63 -8.69
CA ASP A 98 -10.93 5.72 -8.37
C ASP A 98 -12.16 5.27 -7.56
N PHE A 99 -12.70 4.09 -7.89
CA PHE A 99 -13.87 3.53 -7.22
C PHE A 99 -13.65 3.37 -5.71
N TYR A 100 -12.51 2.83 -5.30
CA TYR A 100 -12.18 2.65 -3.90
C TYR A 100 -11.80 3.97 -3.24
N MET A 101 -11.01 4.80 -3.93
CA MET A 101 -10.61 6.13 -3.45
C MET A 101 -11.81 7.02 -3.09
N ARG A 102 -12.84 7.07 -3.95
CA ARG A 102 -14.06 7.84 -3.69
C ARG A 102 -14.83 7.31 -2.47
N ARG A 103 -14.93 5.99 -2.32
CA ARG A 103 -15.64 5.39 -1.18
C ARG A 103 -14.90 5.63 0.13
N ILE A 104 -13.60 5.35 0.20
CA ILE A 104 -12.84 5.58 1.43
C ILE A 104 -12.76 7.07 1.78
N GLY A 105 -12.67 7.96 0.79
CA GLY A 105 -12.68 9.41 0.99
C GLY A 105 -14.01 9.97 1.53
N SER A 106 -15.11 9.27 1.32
CA SER A 106 -16.43 9.65 1.86
C SER A 106 -16.56 9.39 3.36
N LEU A 107 -15.69 8.56 3.95
CA LEU A 107 -15.74 8.22 5.36
C LEU A 107 -15.22 9.37 6.23
N THR A 108 -16.03 9.77 7.21
CA THR A 108 -15.64 10.80 8.17
C THR A 108 -15.02 10.16 9.41
N VAL A 109 -13.75 10.47 9.67
CA VAL A 109 -13.02 10.02 10.86
C VAL A 109 -13.71 10.52 12.14
N GLY A 110 -13.86 9.62 13.12
CA GLY A 110 -14.56 9.84 14.37
C GLY A 110 -16.09 9.77 14.27
N ARG A 111 -16.64 9.42 13.09
CA ARG A 111 -18.09 9.24 12.88
C ARG A 111 -18.44 7.94 12.16
N ALA A 112 -17.70 7.62 11.09
CA ALA A 112 -17.91 6.39 10.34
C ALA A 112 -17.72 5.17 11.24
N THR A 113 -18.58 4.18 11.06
CA THR A 113 -18.60 2.96 11.86
C THR A 113 -18.18 1.75 11.04
N THR A 114 -17.92 0.62 11.71
CA THR A 114 -17.74 -0.68 11.07
C THR A 114 -18.89 -1.01 10.13
N ARG A 115 -20.13 -0.72 10.53
CA ARG A 115 -21.33 -0.97 9.70
C ARG A 115 -21.36 -0.14 8.42
N ASP A 116 -20.90 1.10 8.48
CA ASP A 116 -20.83 1.96 7.27
C ASP A 116 -19.82 1.38 6.28
N VAL A 117 -18.65 0.97 6.78
CA VAL A 117 -17.61 0.33 5.95
C VAL A 117 -18.09 -1.00 5.40
N GLU A 118 -18.78 -1.82 6.20
CA GLU A 118 -19.34 -3.09 5.73
C GLU A 118 -20.43 -2.90 4.66
N THR A 119 -21.23 -1.84 4.78
CA THR A 119 -22.23 -1.49 3.76
C THR A 119 -21.56 -1.12 2.43
N MET A 120 -20.36 -0.54 2.47
CA MET A 120 -19.63 -0.12 1.28
C MET A 120 -18.83 -1.25 0.62
N PHE A 121 -18.28 -2.18 1.40
CA PHE A 121 -17.27 -3.15 0.92
C PHE A 121 -17.60 -4.62 1.25
N GLY A 122 -18.68 -4.90 1.97
CA GLY A 122 -18.98 -6.23 2.50
C GLY A 122 -18.28 -6.49 3.84
N ARG A 123 -18.25 -7.74 4.32
CA ARG A 123 -17.55 -8.05 5.57
C ARG A 123 -16.03 -7.95 5.40
N GLY A 124 -15.33 -7.48 6.43
CA GLY A 124 -13.86 -7.47 6.44
C GLY A 124 -13.28 -8.86 6.20
N HIS A 125 -12.23 -8.96 5.38
CA HIS A 125 -11.60 -10.23 5.03
C HIS A 125 -10.66 -10.71 6.14
N SER A 126 -9.95 -9.78 6.79
CA SER A 126 -9.10 -10.11 7.94
C SER A 126 -9.15 -9.00 9.00
N ARG A 127 -8.78 -9.38 10.23
CA ARG A 127 -8.77 -8.50 11.40
C ARG A 127 -7.48 -8.66 12.17
N ALA A 128 -6.84 -7.55 12.52
CA ALA A 128 -5.71 -7.53 13.45
C ALA A 128 -6.08 -6.71 14.70
N ASN A 129 -5.88 -7.27 15.89
CA ASN A 129 -6.16 -6.54 17.12
C ASN A 129 -5.12 -5.43 17.36
N ARG A 130 -5.55 -4.34 17.99
CA ARG A 130 -4.72 -3.21 18.41
C ARG A 130 -5.05 -2.82 19.85
N PRO A 131 -4.14 -2.21 20.61
CA PRO A 131 -4.43 -1.79 21.99
C PRO A 131 -5.65 -0.86 22.11
N ASP A 132 -5.86 0.00 21.11
CA ASP A 132 -6.95 0.97 21.03
C ASP A 132 -8.18 0.47 20.25
N GLY A 133 -8.14 -0.75 19.72
CA GLY A 133 -9.23 -1.35 18.97
C GLY A 133 -8.76 -2.44 18.01
N PHE A 134 -8.95 -2.25 16.71
CA PHE A 134 -8.53 -3.21 15.70
C PHE A 134 -8.38 -2.57 14.32
N MET A 135 -7.60 -3.23 13.48
CA MET A 135 -7.53 -2.98 12.04
C MET A 135 -8.40 -4.01 11.31
N TRP A 136 -9.17 -3.55 10.35
CA TRP A 136 -9.85 -4.39 9.36
C TRP A 136 -9.24 -4.21 8.00
N TYR A 137 -9.10 -5.32 7.28
CA TYR A 137 -8.55 -5.32 5.95
C TYR A 137 -9.48 -5.96 4.93
N TYR A 138 -9.38 -5.47 3.69
CA TYR A 138 -10.06 -6.01 2.53
C TYR A 138 -9.03 -6.23 1.43
N ALA A 139 -8.83 -7.48 1.04
CA ALA A 139 -8.06 -7.81 -0.16
C ALA A 139 -8.89 -7.50 -1.41
N LEU A 140 -8.32 -6.73 -2.32
CA LEU A 140 -8.93 -6.33 -3.58
C LEU A 140 -8.17 -7.02 -4.72
N PRO A 141 -8.77 -8.01 -5.41
CA PRO A 141 -8.11 -8.66 -6.53
C PRO A 141 -7.74 -7.64 -7.61
N VAL A 142 -6.49 -7.67 -8.05
CA VAL A 142 -5.98 -6.80 -9.12
C VAL A 142 -5.30 -7.63 -10.19
N TYR A 143 -5.31 -7.09 -11.41
CA TYR A 143 -4.64 -7.70 -12.55
C TYR A 143 -3.82 -6.64 -13.29
N ASN A 144 -2.52 -6.89 -13.40
CA ASN A 144 -1.58 -6.07 -14.15
C ASN A 144 -1.08 -6.84 -15.39
N PRO A 145 -1.59 -6.54 -16.60
CA PRO A 145 -1.21 -7.26 -17.82
C PRO A 145 0.24 -7.01 -18.26
N PHE A 146 0.91 -6.00 -17.71
CA PHE A 146 2.32 -5.73 -18.03
C PHE A 146 3.26 -6.73 -17.32
N GLU A 147 2.88 -7.21 -16.13
CA GLU A 147 3.66 -8.19 -15.36
C GLU A 147 3.47 -9.62 -15.89
N GLU A 148 2.35 -9.91 -16.56
CA GLU A 148 2.12 -11.19 -17.24
C GLU A 148 3.22 -11.50 -18.27
N ARG A 149 3.70 -10.47 -18.97
CA ARG A 149 4.67 -10.60 -20.08
C ARG A 149 6.13 -10.34 -19.64
N GLY A 150 6.33 -9.76 -18.46
CA GLY A 150 7.64 -9.35 -17.93
C GLY A 150 8.49 -10.49 -17.36
N GLY A 151 7.87 -11.62 -16.97
CA GLY A 151 8.54 -12.79 -16.38
C GLY A 151 9.42 -13.61 -17.32
N HIS A 152 9.55 -13.22 -18.60
CA HIS A 152 10.45 -13.83 -19.57
C HIS A 152 11.74 -13.01 -19.70
N ARG A 153 12.56 -12.97 -18.65
CA ARG A 153 13.95 -12.49 -18.74
C ARG A 153 14.88 -13.36 -17.94
#